data_AF-A0AAV5WNE1-F1
#
_entry.id   AF-A0AAV5WNE1-F1
#
_cell.length_a   1.000
_cell.length_b   1.000
_cell.length_c   1.000
_cell.angle_alpha   90.00
_cell.angle_beta   90.00
_cell.angle_gamma   90.00
#
_symmetry.space_group_name_H-M   'P 1'
#
loop_
_entity.id
_entity.type
_entity.pdbx_description
1 polymer ?
#
loop_
_entity_poly.entity_id
_entity_poly.type
_entity_poly.pdbx_seq_one_letter_code
_entity_poly.pdbx_strand_id
1 'polypeptide(L)'
;SRSQGTTTSDNGTTCGQNLTDCIGHFEYIDLTMPVFHVGFFRMTIQMLQCICKGCSSLLLSGDQRESFMKQVSNPNLDYLRRKALHKKIVATSKKISICVNCGAKNGVVKKAVGAVLKIVHSHSVPADQEKHYVAACEDNAELATALHKGKFTLLSPLAVHKILSNVDERDIPLLMVRSGERRSPGDVLITKIPVPPNCIRSSVVSEVSS
;
A
#
# COMPACT_ATOMS: atom_id res chain seq x y z
N SER A 1 -17.99 -7.40 24.90
CA SER A 1 -17.43 -8.51 24.10
C SER A 1 -18.46 -9.56 23.67
N ARG A 2 -19.70 -9.59 24.19
CA ARG A 2 -20.77 -10.53 23.76
C ARG A 2 -21.41 -10.21 22.39
N SER A 3 -21.13 -9.02 21.86
CA SER A 3 -21.52 -8.57 20.53
C SER A 3 -20.83 -9.36 19.41
N GLN A 4 -19.64 -9.90 19.69
CA GLN A 4 -18.88 -10.75 18.78
C GLN A 4 -19.24 -12.25 18.88
N GLY A 5 -20.30 -12.58 19.61
CA GLY A 5 -20.70 -13.95 19.97
C GLY A 5 -20.42 -14.27 21.45
N THR A 6 -20.61 -15.51 21.85
CA THR A 6 -20.39 -15.96 23.24
C THR A 6 -19.35 -17.09 23.29
N THR A 7 -18.63 -17.20 24.40
CA THR A 7 -17.76 -18.35 24.74
C THR A 7 -18.22 -19.04 26.03
N THR A 8 -19.33 -18.59 26.60
CA THR A 8 -19.90 -19.05 27.87
C THR A 8 -21.34 -19.53 27.64
N SER A 9 -21.97 -20.09 28.68
CA SER A 9 -23.38 -20.52 28.63
C SER A 9 -24.37 -19.40 28.30
N ASP A 10 -23.99 -18.14 28.52
CA ASP A 10 -24.85 -16.99 28.22
C ASP A 10 -24.96 -16.70 26.72
N ASN A 11 -26.11 -16.16 26.30
CA ASN A 11 -26.38 -15.88 24.89
C ASN A 11 -25.61 -14.66 24.36
N GLY A 12 -25.27 -14.69 23.07
CA GLY A 12 -24.67 -13.56 22.36
C GLY A 12 -25.65 -12.40 22.20
N THR A 13 -25.19 -11.15 22.34
CA THR A 13 -26.09 -9.98 22.31
C THR A 13 -26.59 -9.61 20.91
N THR A 14 -25.87 -9.99 19.85
CA THR A 14 -26.20 -9.61 18.47
C THR A 14 -27.23 -10.54 17.82
N CYS A 15 -27.06 -11.86 17.99
CA CYS A 15 -27.97 -12.88 17.45
C CYS A 15 -28.93 -13.48 18.49
N GLY A 16 -28.72 -13.23 19.79
CA GLY A 16 -29.52 -13.83 20.86
C GLY A 16 -29.32 -15.34 21.06
N GLN A 17 -28.41 -15.95 20.31
CA GLN A 17 -28.19 -17.40 20.27
C GLN A 17 -27.13 -17.87 21.28
N ASN A 18 -27.24 -19.15 21.65
CA ASN A 18 -26.33 -19.85 22.54
C ASN A 18 -25.01 -20.20 21.80
N LEU A 19 -24.00 -20.71 22.53
CA LEU A 19 -22.68 -21.05 21.96
C LEU A 19 -22.76 -22.00 20.76
N THR A 20 -23.66 -22.99 20.78
CA THR A 20 -23.79 -24.00 19.72
C THR A 20 -24.33 -23.43 18.41
N ASP A 21 -25.22 -22.45 18.51
CA ASP A 21 -25.98 -21.94 17.36
C ASP A 21 -25.41 -20.60 16.85
N CYS A 22 -24.60 -19.91 17.66
CA CYS A 22 -23.98 -18.65 17.29
C CYS A 22 -22.82 -18.85 16.30
N ILE A 23 -22.98 -18.33 15.08
CA ILE A 23 -21.93 -18.34 14.04
C ILE A 23 -20.74 -17.41 14.33
N GLY A 24 -20.89 -16.49 15.28
CA GLY A 24 -19.92 -15.44 15.59
C GLY A 24 -20.05 -14.21 14.69
N HIS A 25 -19.73 -13.03 15.23
CA HIS A 25 -19.87 -11.75 14.52
C HIS A 25 -18.54 -10.98 14.52
N PHE A 26 -18.14 -10.50 13.35
CA PHE A 26 -16.95 -9.66 13.21
C PHE A 26 -17.25 -8.24 13.66
N GLU A 27 -16.27 -7.63 14.29
CA GLU A 27 -16.23 -6.19 14.52
C GLU A 27 -14.99 -5.61 13.83
N TYR A 28 -14.80 -4.30 13.94
CA TYR A 28 -13.61 -3.63 13.43
C TYR A 28 -13.09 -2.62 14.44
N ILE A 29 -11.78 -2.43 14.42
CA ILE A 29 -11.10 -1.34 15.11
C ILE A 29 -10.67 -0.33 14.05
N ASP A 30 -11.13 0.90 14.18
CA ASP A 30 -10.67 2.02 13.35
C ASP A 30 -9.27 2.45 13.81
N LEU A 31 -8.36 2.57 12.85
CA LEU A 31 -7.00 3.05 13.11
C LEU A 31 -6.94 4.55 12.85
N THR A 32 -6.29 5.29 13.76
CA THR A 32 -6.07 6.74 13.60
C THR A 32 -5.21 7.06 12.38
N MET A 33 -4.32 6.15 11.99
CA MET A 33 -3.43 6.28 10.84
C MET A 33 -3.39 4.96 10.06
N PRO A 34 -3.28 5.01 8.72
CA PRO A 34 -3.14 3.80 7.92
C PRO A 34 -1.83 3.07 8.22
N VAL A 35 -1.83 1.75 8.01
CA VAL A 35 -0.64 0.90 8.16
C VAL A 35 -0.44 0.02 6.93
N PHE A 36 0.80 -0.35 6.66
CA PHE A 36 1.09 -1.27 5.56
C PHE A 36 0.61 -2.69 5.89
N HIS A 37 -0.18 -3.27 4.99
CA HIS A 37 -0.51 -4.70 5.07
C HIS A 37 0.69 -5.55 4.63
N VAL A 38 1.16 -6.46 5.50
CA VAL A 38 2.36 -7.28 5.25
C VAL A 38 2.25 -8.10 3.95
N GLY A 39 1.08 -8.70 3.70
CA GLY A 39 0.84 -9.50 2.50
C GLY A 39 0.77 -8.68 1.20
N PHE A 40 0.44 -7.38 1.28
CA PHE A 40 0.34 -6.52 0.10
C PHE A 40 1.53 -5.59 -0.05
N PHE A 41 2.44 -5.53 0.92
CA PHE A 41 3.58 -4.61 0.93
C PHE A 41 4.41 -4.64 -0.36
N ARG A 42 4.67 -5.83 -0.91
CA ARG A 42 5.38 -5.97 -2.20
C ARG A 42 4.59 -5.36 -3.35
N MET A 43 3.27 -5.54 -3.36
CA MET A 43 2.38 -5.02 -4.39
C MET A 43 2.24 -3.49 -4.27
N THR A 44 2.15 -2.95 -3.06
CA THR A 44 2.20 -1.51 -2.79
C THR A 44 3.45 -0.86 -3.40
N ILE A 45 4.62 -1.48 -3.22
CA ILE A 45 5.87 -1.01 -3.83
C ILE A 45 5.79 -1.04 -5.37
N GLN A 46 5.22 -2.10 -5.95
CA GLN A 46 5.08 -2.21 -7.41
C GLN A 46 4.13 -1.14 -7.97
N MET A 47 3.02 -0.86 -7.30
CA MET A 47 2.10 0.23 -7.68
C MET A 47 2.78 1.58 -7.59
N LEU A 48 3.50 1.85 -6.49
CA LEU A 48 4.28 3.08 -6.34
C LEU A 48 5.38 3.20 -7.39
N GLN A 49 5.92 2.10 -7.93
CA GLN A 49 6.87 2.14 -9.05
C GLN A 49 6.22 2.53 -10.38
N CYS A 50 4.90 2.36 -10.52
CA CYS A 50 4.15 2.67 -11.74
C CYS A 50 3.57 4.08 -11.78
N ILE A 51 3.42 4.76 -10.64
CA ILE A 51 2.75 6.06 -10.55
C ILE A 51 3.69 7.19 -10.12
N CYS A 52 3.30 8.42 -10.45
CA CYS A 52 3.96 9.64 -10.01
C CYS A 52 3.69 9.91 -8.53
N LYS A 53 4.71 10.33 -7.79
CA LYS A 53 4.60 10.56 -6.33
C LYS A 53 4.10 11.97 -6.02
N GLY A 54 4.05 12.85 -7.04
CA GLY A 54 3.50 14.20 -6.94
C GLY A 54 2.03 14.27 -7.31
N CYS A 55 1.62 13.65 -8.42
CA CYS A 55 0.27 13.78 -8.97
C CYS A 55 -0.51 12.46 -9.13
N SER A 56 0.04 11.33 -8.68
CA SER A 56 -0.59 9.99 -8.77
C SER A 56 -0.90 9.46 -10.18
N SER A 57 -0.57 10.19 -11.26
CA SER A 57 -0.74 9.71 -12.64
C SER A 57 0.25 8.58 -12.99
N LEU A 58 -0.12 7.71 -13.92
CA LEU A 58 0.78 6.65 -14.41
C LEU A 58 2.04 7.21 -15.08
N LEU A 59 3.16 6.54 -14.82
CA LEU A 59 4.44 6.74 -15.49
C LEU A 59 4.51 5.80 -16.69
N LEU A 60 3.78 6.13 -17.74
CA LEU A 60 3.81 5.46 -19.05
C LEU A 60 3.68 6.53 -20.14
N SER A 61 4.31 6.32 -21.30
CA SER A 61 4.01 7.16 -22.47
C SER A 61 2.62 6.84 -23.03
N GLY A 62 2.05 7.75 -23.84
CA GLY A 62 0.72 7.57 -24.45
C GLY A 62 0.58 6.23 -25.19
N ASP A 63 1.52 5.93 -26.09
CA ASP A 63 1.50 4.69 -26.88
C ASP A 63 1.63 3.43 -26.02
N GLN A 64 2.50 3.47 -25.00
CA GLN A 64 2.68 2.36 -24.06
C GLN A 64 1.41 2.12 -23.24
N ARG A 65 0.81 3.21 -22.75
CA ARG A 65 -0.44 3.17 -21.99
C ARG A 65 -1.55 2.51 -22.81
N GLU A 66 -1.74 2.93 -24.04
CA GLU A 66 -2.77 2.36 -24.92
C GLU A 66 -2.51 0.88 -25.23
N SER A 67 -1.26 0.53 -25.57
CA SER A 67 -0.86 -0.85 -25.85
C SER A 67 -1.09 -1.80 -24.66
N PHE A 68 -0.72 -1.37 -23.46
CA PHE A 68 -0.94 -2.16 -22.25
C PHE A 68 -2.43 -2.22 -21.87
N MET A 69 -3.18 -1.14 -22.08
CA MET A 69 -4.62 -1.12 -21.79
C MET A 69 -5.37 -2.16 -22.62
N LYS A 70 -5.09 -2.24 -23.92
CA LYS A 70 -5.66 -3.27 -24.81
C LYS A 70 -5.38 -4.70 -24.32
N GLN A 71 -4.19 -4.94 -23.77
CA GLN A 71 -3.80 -6.25 -23.24
C GLN A 71 -4.49 -6.57 -21.90
N VAL A 72 -4.60 -5.58 -21.00
CA VAL A 72 -5.23 -5.73 -19.68
C VAL A 72 -6.74 -5.97 -19.79
N SER A 73 -7.39 -5.30 -20.75
CA SER A 73 -8.84 -5.41 -20.98
C SER A 73 -9.27 -6.72 -21.63
N ASN A 74 -8.34 -7.59 -22.01
CA ASN A 74 -8.68 -8.90 -22.58
C ASN A 74 -9.32 -9.80 -21.50
N PRO A 75 -10.61 -10.22 -21.66
CA PRO A 75 -11.30 -11.05 -20.68
C PRO A 75 -10.69 -12.46 -20.55
N ASN A 76 -10.04 -12.96 -21.61
CA ASN A 76 -9.42 -14.29 -21.65
C ASN A 76 -7.95 -14.28 -21.17
N LEU A 77 -7.55 -13.24 -20.43
CA LEU A 77 -6.18 -13.12 -19.92
C LEU A 77 -5.98 -13.99 -18.68
N ASP A 78 -5.40 -15.18 -18.90
CA ASP A 78 -4.98 -16.11 -17.86
C ASP A 78 -3.97 -15.49 -16.87
N TYR A 79 -3.92 -16.05 -15.66
CA TYR A 79 -3.07 -15.61 -14.55
C TYR A 79 -1.59 -15.51 -14.91
N LEU A 80 -1.01 -16.49 -15.61
CA LEU A 80 0.42 -16.46 -15.94
C LEU A 80 0.76 -15.30 -16.89
N ARG A 81 -0.08 -15.10 -17.91
CA ARG A 81 0.04 -13.98 -18.86
C ARG A 81 -0.18 -12.64 -18.17
N ARG A 82 -1.16 -12.57 -17.27
CA ARG A 82 -1.44 -11.40 -16.42
C ARG A 82 -0.24 -11.02 -15.57
N LYS A 83 0.38 -12.00 -14.91
CA LYS A 83 1.58 -11.80 -14.08
C LYS A 83 2.78 -11.33 -14.91
N ALA A 84 2.97 -11.88 -16.12
CA ALA A 84 4.02 -11.44 -17.04
C ALA A 84 3.79 -10.01 -17.53
N LEU A 85 2.53 -9.67 -17.87
CA LEU A 85 2.12 -8.32 -18.26
C LEU A 85 2.38 -7.31 -17.14
N HIS A 86 2.03 -7.64 -15.89
CA HIS A 86 2.33 -6.79 -14.74
C HIS A 86 3.82 -6.47 -14.63
N LYS A 87 4.66 -7.52 -14.73
CA LYS A 87 6.11 -7.38 -14.65
C LYS A 87 6.63 -6.46 -15.77
N LYS A 88 6.05 -6.54 -16.97
CA LYS A 88 6.39 -5.68 -18.10
C LYS A 88 5.99 -4.22 -17.86
N ILE A 89 4.77 -3.96 -17.39
CA ILE A 89 4.29 -2.60 -17.05
C ILE A 89 5.21 -1.97 -16.01
N VAL A 90 5.45 -2.66 -14.88
CA VAL A 90 6.33 -2.18 -13.81
C VAL A 90 7.75 -1.91 -14.32
N ALA A 91 8.29 -2.76 -15.18
CA ALA A 91 9.62 -2.58 -15.75
C ALA A 91 9.71 -1.36 -16.69
N THR A 92 8.66 -1.08 -17.45
CA THR A 92 8.58 0.09 -18.33
C THR A 92 8.46 1.37 -17.50
N SER A 93 7.55 1.41 -16.53
CA SER A 93 7.33 2.60 -15.71
C SER A 93 8.53 3.02 -14.88
N LYS A 94 9.33 2.06 -14.40
CA LYS A 94 10.59 2.33 -13.68
C LYS A 94 11.63 3.13 -14.48
N LYS A 95 11.58 3.05 -15.81
CA LYS A 95 12.53 3.75 -16.69
C LYS A 95 12.18 5.23 -16.86
N ILE A 96 10.93 5.60 -16.56
CA ILE A 96 10.44 6.97 -16.72
C ILE A 96 10.76 7.76 -15.45
N SER A 97 11.76 8.62 -15.56
CA SER A 97 12.25 9.46 -14.44
C SER A 97 11.54 10.81 -14.33
N ILE A 98 10.79 11.23 -15.35
CA ILE A 98 10.06 12.50 -15.39
C ILE A 98 8.60 12.20 -15.70
N CYS A 99 7.68 12.72 -14.88
CA CYS A 99 6.26 12.51 -15.10
C CYS A 99 5.77 13.30 -16.32
N VAL A 100 5.07 12.64 -17.24
CA VAL A 100 4.49 13.25 -18.44
C VAL A 100 3.34 14.22 -18.14
N ASN A 101 2.70 14.10 -16.98
CA ASN A 101 1.55 14.93 -16.60
C ASN A 101 1.96 16.21 -15.84
N CYS A 102 2.83 16.09 -14.83
CA CYS A 102 3.21 17.22 -13.97
C CYS A 102 4.69 17.63 -14.02
N GLY A 103 5.54 16.92 -14.79
CA GLY A 103 6.97 17.19 -14.86
C GLY A 103 7.79 16.79 -13.62
N ALA A 104 7.16 16.27 -12.57
CA ALA A 104 7.87 15.88 -11.35
C ALA A 104 8.89 14.75 -11.60
N LYS A 105 10.05 14.85 -10.95
CA LYS A 105 11.10 13.82 -10.98
C LYS A 105 10.71 12.62 -10.10
N ASN A 106 10.74 11.44 -10.70
CA ASN A 106 10.41 10.17 -10.06
C ASN A 106 11.63 9.26 -10.07
N GLY A 107 12.39 9.24 -8.97
CA GLY A 107 13.47 8.27 -8.83
C GLY A 107 13.01 6.92 -8.29
N VAL A 108 13.98 6.09 -7.87
CA VAL A 108 13.75 4.67 -7.56
C VAL A 108 12.95 4.50 -6.27
N VAL A 109 11.92 3.65 -6.33
CA VAL A 109 11.18 3.20 -5.14
C VAL A 109 11.60 1.77 -4.78
N LYS A 110 12.00 1.56 -3.53
CA LYS A 110 12.43 0.24 -3.01
C LYS A 110 12.09 0.05 -1.54
N LYS A 111 12.13 -1.19 -1.06
CA LYS A 111 12.11 -1.48 0.37
C LYS A 111 13.41 -0.97 1.00
N ALA A 112 13.32 -0.36 2.18
CA ALA A 112 14.50 0.03 2.97
C ALA A 112 15.30 -1.21 3.37
N VAL A 113 16.63 -1.16 3.19
CA VAL A 113 17.54 -2.22 3.66
C VAL A 113 17.65 -2.10 5.19
N GLY A 114 17.61 -3.23 5.90
CA GLY A 114 17.73 -3.26 7.36
C GLY A 114 16.50 -2.76 8.14
N ALA A 115 15.38 -2.44 7.47
CA ALA A 115 14.15 -2.02 8.13
C ALA A 115 12.93 -2.82 7.69
N VAL A 116 12.01 -3.02 8.65
CA VAL A 116 10.73 -3.71 8.44
C VAL A 116 9.70 -2.72 7.93
N LEU A 117 9.00 -3.08 6.85
CA LEU A 117 7.87 -2.33 6.26
C LEU A 117 8.14 -0.84 5.98
N LYS A 118 9.38 -0.45 5.67
CA LYS A 118 9.70 0.92 5.22
C LYS A 118 9.91 0.97 3.71
N ILE A 119 9.29 1.95 3.07
CA ILE A 119 9.43 2.22 1.63
C ILE A 119 10.27 3.47 1.45
N VAL A 120 11.23 3.39 0.55
CA VAL A 120 12.19 4.45 0.24
C VAL A 120 11.94 4.93 -1.18
N HIS A 121 11.82 6.23 -1.36
CA HIS A 121 11.82 6.91 -2.66
C HIS A 121 13.09 7.75 -2.78
N SER A 122 14.08 7.24 -3.50
CA SER A 122 15.30 8.00 -3.79
C SER A 122 15.02 8.95 -4.95
N HIS A 123 15.40 10.22 -4.80
CA HIS A 123 15.34 11.21 -5.87
C HIS A 123 16.57 12.10 -5.79
N SER A 124 17.07 12.56 -6.94
CA SER A 124 18.12 13.58 -6.94
C SER A 124 17.54 14.90 -6.45
N VAL A 125 18.29 15.58 -5.60
CA VAL A 125 17.93 16.91 -5.12
C VAL A 125 17.94 17.84 -6.34
N PRO A 126 16.83 18.53 -6.65
CA PRO A 126 16.84 19.57 -7.66
C PRO A 126 17.83 20.66 -7.24
N ALA A 127 18.61 21.20 -8.18
CA ALA A 127 19.58 22.29 -7.90
C ALA A 127 18.93 23.49 -7.17
N ASP A 128 17.64 23.72 -7.41
CA ASP A 128 16.87 24.76 -6.74
C ASP A 128 16.70 24.52 -5.23
N GLN A 129 16.52 23.26 -4.82
CA GLN A 129 16.37 22.90 -3.41
C GLN A 129 17.70 22.75 -2.70
N GLU A 130 18.83 22.65 -3.41
CA GLU A 130 20.17 22.47 -2.84
C GLU A 130 20.50 23.59 -1.84
N LYS A 131 20.07 24.82 -2.13
CA LYS A 131 20.21 25.99 -1.27
C LYS A 131 19.58 25.82 0.12
N HIS A 132 18.45 25.13 0.22
CA HIS A 132 17.78 24.89 1.51
C HIS A 132 18.54 23.93 2.42
N TYR A 133 19.48 23.16 1.87
CA TYR A 133 20.28 22.22 2.65
C TYR A 133 21.63 22.78 3.08
N VAL A 134 22.05 23.92 2.53
CA VAL A 134 23.32 24.57 2.90
C VAL A 134 23.32 24.93 4.38
N ALA A 135 22.27 25.61 4.87
CA ALA A 135 22.14 25.95 6.29
C ALA A 135 22.15 24.71 7.20
N ALA A 136 21.48 23.62 6.80
CA ALA A 136 21.48 22.38 7.59
C ALA A 136 22.86 21.68 7.59
N CYS A 137 23.68 21.88 6.55
CA CYS A 137 25.05 21.36 6.50
C CYS A 137 26.02 22.19 7.34
N GLU A 138 25.79 23.49 7.45
CA GLU A 138 26.56 24.39 8.33
C GLU A 138 26.40 23.95 9.79
N ASP A 139 25.17 23.60 10.20
CA ASP A 139 24.89 23.13 11.56
C ASP A 139 25.32 21.67 11.81
N ASN A 140 25.48 20.86 10.77
CA ASN A 140 25.86 19.45 10.90
C ASN A 140 26.71 18.96 9.71
N ALA A 141 28.02 18.88 9.94
CA ALA A 141 29.00 18.42 8.96
C ALA A 141 28.77 16.95 8.50
N GLU A 142 28.13 16.10 9.31
CA GLU A 142 27.77 14.74 8.90
C GLU A 142 26.67 14.72 7.83
N LEU A 143 25.75 15.71 7.86
CA LEU A 143 24.71 15.85 6.83
C LEU A 143 25.34 16.17 5.47
N ALA A 144 26.37 17.02 5.42
CA ALA A 144 27.06 17.35 4.17
C ALA A 144 27.62 16.09 3.48
N THR A 145 28.20 15.18 4.26
CA THR A 145 28.74 13.91 3.76
C THR A 145 27.63 12.94 3.32
N ALA A 146 26.48 12.96 3.99
CA ALA A 146 25.33 12.10 3.68
C ALA A 146 24.51 12.59 2.48
N LEU A 147 24.48 13.89 2.23
CA LEU A 147 23.70 14.54 1.18
C LEU A 147 24.07 14.05 -0.23
N HIS A 148 25.36 13.89 -0.50
CA HIS A 148 25.88 13.47 -1.81
C HIS A 148 25.73 11.96 -2.07
N LYS A 149 25.44 11.15 -1.04
CA LYS A 149 25.20 9.69 -1.18
C LYS A 149 23.80 9.34 -1.70
N GLY A 150 23.03 10.37 -2.10
CA GLY A 150 21.71 10.25 -2.68
C GLY A 150 20.62 10.41 -1.63
N LYS A 151 19.84 11.48 -1.73
CA LYS A 151 18.69 11.68 -0.84
C LYS A 151 17.62 10.65 -1.09
N PHE A 152 17.02 10.24 0.01
CA PHE A 152 15.93 9.32 0.01
C PHE A 152 14.84 9.80 0.96
N THR A 153 13.60 9.76 0.50
CA THR A 153 12.43 10.06 1.31
C THR A 153 11.82 8.76 1.76
N LEU A 154 11.54 8.65 3.06
CA LEU A 154 10.72 7.58 3.59
C LEU A 154 9.26 7.88 3.28
N LEU A 155 8.63 6.99 2.50
CA LEU A 155 7.20 7.09 2.22
C LEU A 155 6.44 6.49 3.41
N SER A 156 5.79 7.35 4.19
CA SER A 156 4.92 6.93 5.28
C SER A 156 3.65 6.26 4.75
N PRO A 157 3.01 5.36 5.54
CA PRO A 157 1.73 4.77 5.17
C PRO A 157 0.68 5.82 4.79
N LEU A 158 0.61 6.94 5.52
CA LEU A 158 -0.32 8.03 5.25
C LEU A 158 -0.08 8.68 3.87
N ALA A 159 1.18 8.98 3.55
CA ALA A 159 1.53 9.54 2.25
C ALA A 159 1.21 8.56 1.11
N VAL A 160 1.55 7.27 1.30
CA VAL A 160 1.26 6.22 0.31
C VAL A 160 -0.25 6.04 0.11
N HIS A 161 -1.04 6.03 1.18
CA HIS A 161 -2.50 5.95 1.09
C HIS A 161 -3.04 7.10 0.25
N LYS A 162 -2.65 8.35 0.55
CA LYS A 162 -3.06 9.52 -0.23
C LYS A 162 -2.69 9.41 -1.71
N ILE A 163 -1.46 8.97 -2.01
CA ILE A 163 -1.01 8.78 -3.40
C ILE A 163 -1.88 7.74 -4.11
N LEU A 164 -2.13 6.58 -3.49
CA LEU A 164 -2.88 5.48 -4.10
C LEU A 164 -4.37 5.78 -4.23
N SER A 165 -4.96 6.51 -3.29
CA SER A 165 -6.36 6.95 -3.35
C SER A 165 -6.61 7.99 -4.44
N ASN A 166 -5.58 8.74 -4.86
CA ASN A 166 -5.69 9.76 -5.92
C ASN A 166 -5.40 9.23 -7.33
N VAL A 167 -5.23 7.91 -7.51
CA VAL A 167 -5.07 7.32 -8.83
C VAL A 167 -6.39 7.39 -9.60
N ASP A 168 -6.34 7.86 -10.84
CA ASP A 168 -7.51 7.93 -11.73
C ASP A 168 -8.08 6.53 -11.98
N GLU A 169 -9.41 6.39 -11.92
CA GLU A 169 -10.11 5.13 -12.11
C GLU A 169 -9.78 4.46 -13.45
N ARG A 170 -9.54 5.27 -14.50
CA ARG A 170 -9.18 4.79 -15.84
C ARG A 170 -7.83 4.10 -15.87
N ASP A 171 -6.96 4.42 -14.91
CA ASP A 171 -5.59 3.91 -14.81
C ASP A 171 -5.48 2.72 -13.84
N ILE A 172 -6.50 2.48 -12.99
CA ILE A 172 -6.54 1.36 -12.03
C ILE A 172 -6.30 -0.02 -12.70
N PRO A 173 -6.89 -0.33 -13.88
CA PRO A 173 -6.65 -1.62 -14.53
C PRO A 173 -5.16 -1.89 -14.83
N LEU A 174 -4.39 -0.84 -15.14
CA LEU A 174 -2.96 -0.95 -15.44
C LEU A 174 -2.10 -1.20 -14.18
N LEU A 175 -2.61 -0.83 -13.00
CA LEU A 175 -2.04 -1.22 -11.71
C LEU A 175 -2.45 -2.64 -11.29
N MET A 176 -3.31 -3.29 -12.09
CA MET A 176 -3.75 -4.68 -11.95
C MET A 176 -4.42 -5.00 -10.62
N VAL A 177 -4.91 -3.97 -9.93
CA VAL A 177 -6.02 -4.12 -8.98
C VAL A 177 -7.21 -4.59 -9.81
N ARG A 178 -7.89 -5.66 -9.39
CA ARG A 178 -9.12 -6.07 -10.07
C ARG A 178 -10.14 -4.93 -9.87
N SER A 179 -10.29 -4.12 -10.91
CA SER A 179 -11.28 -3.05 -10.96
C SER A 179 -12.66 -3.69 -10.94
N GLY A 180 -13.26 -3.74 -9.75
CA GLY A 180 -14.69 -3.92 -9.56
C GLY A 180 -15.19 -2.70 -8.80
N GLU A 181 -16.51 -2.54 -8.71
CA GLU A 181 -17.20 -1.33 -8.21
C GLU A 181 -16.76 -0.81 -6.82
N ARG A 182 -15.96 -1.55 -6.05
CA ARG A 182 -15.62 -1.23 -4.65
C ARG A 182 -14.14 -1.35 -4.28
N ARG A 183 -13.20 -1.41 -5.24
CA ARG A 183 -11.78 -1.64 -4.92
C ARG A 183 -10.89 -0.54 -5.46
N SER A 184 -10.33 0.25 -4.54
CA SER A 184 -9.33 1.29 -4.83
C SER A 184 -7.91 0.75 -4.61
N PRO A 185 -6.88 1.31 -5.27
CA PRO A 185 -5.49 0.97 -4.95
C PRO A 185 -5.11 1.29 -3.49
N GLY A 186 -5.81 2.24 -2.83
CA GLY A 186 -5.58 2.60 -1.43
C GLY A 186 -5.94 1.48 -0.45
N ASP A 187 -6.86 0.59 -0.82
CA ASP A 187 -7.37 -0.49 0.04
C ASP A 187 -6.31 -1.56 0.39
N VAL A 188 -5.12 -1.48 -0.22
CA VAL A 188 -3.98 -2.32 0.16
C VAL A 188 -3.36 -1.90 1.50
N LEU A 189 -3.72 -0.72 2.02
CA LEU A 189 -3.36 -0.25 3.36
C LEU A 189 -4.50 -0.52 4.33
N ILE A 190 -4.14 -0.84 5.56
CA ILE A 190 -5.08 -1.14 6.63
C ILE A 190 -5.44 0.18 7.31
N THR A 191 -6.70 0.58 7.21
CA THR A 191 -7.30 1.67 8.00
C THR A 191 -8.24 1.14 9.08
N LYS A 192 -8.75 -0.10 8.90
CA LYS A 192 -9.58 -0.81 9.85
C LYS A 192 -9.07 -2.24 10.02
N ILE A 193 -8.96 -2.71 11.26
CA ILE A 193 -8.58 -4.09 11.55
C ILE A 193 -9.84 -4.88 11.90
N PRO A 194 -10.17 -5.97 11.18
CA PRO A 194 -11.27 -6.84 11.58
C PRO A 194 -10.90 -7.57 12.87
N VAL A 195 -11.77 -7.49 13.87
CA VAL A 195 -11.66 -8.26 15.10
C VAL A 195 -12.40 -9.58 14.89
N PRO A 196 -11.70 -10.73 15.00
CA PRO A 196 -12.33 -12.01 14.76
C PRO A 196 -13.37 -12.33 15.86
N PRO A 197 -14.46 -13.01 15.49
CA PRO A 197 -15.49 -13.46 16.43
C PRO A 197 -14.93 -14.31 17.57
N ASN A 198 -15.68 -14.35 18.66
CA ASN A 198 -15.34 -15.12 19.85
C ASN A 198 -15.14 -16.63 19.59
N CYS A 199 -15.85 -17.21 18.60
CA CYS A 199 -15.69 -18.61 18.22
C CYS A 199 -14.32 -18.93 17.60
N ILE A 200 -13.61 -17.95 17.04
CA ILE A 200 -12.25 -18.10 16.48
C ILE A 200 -11.17 -17.92 17.55
N ARG A 201 -11.47 -17.18 18.61
CA ARG A 201 -10.55 -16.85 19.72
C ARG A 201 -11.11 -17.32 21.06
N SER A 202 -11.41 -18.62 21.16
CA SER A 202 -11.95 -19.23 22.37
C SER A 202 -11.01 -19.01 23.55
N SER A 203 -11.59 -18.68 24.71
CA SER A 203 -10.84 -18.53 25.96
C SER A 203 -10.82 -19.88 26.66
N VAL A 204 -9.67 -20.55 26.68
CA VAL A 204 -9.46 -21.75 27.51
C VAL A 204 -8.76 -21.30 28.78
N VAL A 205 -9.47 -21.32 29.91
CA VAL A 205 -8.85 -21.17 31.23
C VAL A 205 -8.37 -22.56 31.63
N SER A 206 -7.06 -22.76 31.70
CA SER A 206 -6.50 -23.98 32.30
C SER A 206 -6.62 -23.84 33.82
N GLU A 207 -7.54 -24.56 34.45
CA GLU A 207 -7.47 -24.75 35.90
C GLU A 207 -6.25 -25.63 36.20
N VAL A 208 -5.17 -25.00 36.67
CA VAL A 208 -4.06 -25.74 37.26
C VAL A 208 -4.52 -26.13 38.66
N SER A 209 -5.03 -27.35 38.82
CA SER A 209 -5.35 -27.90 40.13
C SER A 209 -4.07 -27.94 40.97
N SER A 210 -3.99 -27.05 41.96
CA SER A 210 -2.99 -27.07 43.03
C SER A 210 -3.40 -28.03 44.13
#